data_AF-A0A954X7U0-F1
#
_entry.id   AF-A0A954X7U0-F1
#
_cell.length_a   1.000
_cell.length_b   1.000
_cell.length_c   1.000
_cell.angle_alpha   90.00
_cell.angle_beta   90.00
_cell.angle_gamma   90.00
#
_symmetry.space_group_name_H-M   'P 1'
#
loop_
_entity.id
_entity.type
_entity.pdbx_description
1 polymer ?
#
loop_
_entity_poly.entity_id
_entity_poly.type
_entity_poly.pdbx_seq_one_letter_code
_entity_poly.pdbx_strand_id
1 'polypeptide(L)'
;MKPRVAGDADRQWYIVTRWHEFAGETRANLLRVMAIAVFYSIQLWIYHGQAEPSDATVAFHRAATAVAVCWTAVALANLLCLQQRIFPRWLKYVSTLADVVLLTMLAALGGGAHSPLIHAYFLIIVLAGMRFSLRLIWCATAACLVGYLILIALHDPYWFPRVKLAITVRPEQRLVMLASLALTGIMLGQIIRQVRTMASSYAERLEATEERSS
;
A
#
# COMPACT_ATOMS: atom_id res chain seq x y z
N MET A 1 6.34 25.72 -43.51
CA MET A 1 6.75 24.84 -42.39
C MET A 1 6.16 25.44 -41.11
N LYS A 2 4.98 24.97 -40.69
CA LYS A 2 4.27 25.50 -39.50
C LYS A 2 4.90 24.86 -38.26
N PRO A 3 5.34 25.62 -37.25
CA PRO A 3 5.83 25.02 -36.01
C PRO A 3 4.69 24.22 -35.38
N ARG A 4 4.84 22.90 -35.29
CA ARG A 4 3.93 22.05 -34.52
C ARG A 4 3.98 22.56 -33.08
N VAL A 5 2.81 22.91 -32.58
CA VAL A 5 2.56 23.58 -31.30
C VAL A 5 3.04 22.66 -30.18
N ALA A 6 4.13 23.02 -29.50
CA ALA A 6 4.64 22.27 -28.33
C ALA A 6 3.56 21.98 -27.27
N GLY A 7 2.53 22.84 -27.19
CA GLY A 7 1.39 22.66 -26.28
C GLY A 7 0.48 21.47 -26.58
N ASP A 8 0.39 20.96 -27.82
CA ASP A 8 -0.48 19.81 -28.12
C ASP A 8 0.15 18.49 -27.69
N ALA A 9 1.47 18.35 -27.86
CA ALA A 9 2.23 17.18 -27.42
C ALA A 9 2.27 17.10 -25.88
N ASP A 10 2.52 18.22 -25.20
CA ASP A 10 2.51 18.29 -23.73
C ASP A 10 1.12 17.95 -23.16
N ARG A 11 0.05 18.40 -23.84
CA ARG A 11 -1.33 18.10 -23.46
C ARG A 11 -1.68 16.64 -23.68
N GLN A 12 -1.29 16.03 -24.80
CA GLN A 12 -1.50 14.60 -25.06
C GLN A 12 -0.75 13.75 -24.03
N TRP A 13 0.51 14.07 -23.76
CA TRP A 13 1.31 13.39 -22.74
C TRP A 13 0.67 13.48 -21.35
N TYR A 14 0.15 14.66 -20.98
CA TYR A 14 -0.58 14.84 -19.74
C TYR A 14 -1.84 13.96 -19.68
N ILE A 15 -2.64 13.91 -20.74
CA ILE A 15 -3.87 13.11 -20.80
C ILE A 15 -3.54 11.61 -20.63
N VAL A 16 -2.55 11.11 -21.37
CA VAL A 16 -2.11 9.69 -21.30
C VAL A 16 -1.61 9.34 -19.91
N THR A 17 -0.78 10.20 -19.31
CA THR A 17 -0.27 10.01 -17.95
C THR A 17 -1.41 9.92 -16.95
N ARG A 18 -2.41 10.80 -17.05
CA ARG A 18 -3.56 10.84 -16.13
C ARG A 18 -4.45 9.61 -16.28
N TRP A 19 -4.60 9.08 -17.49
CA TRP A 19 -5.34 7.84 -17.74
C TRP A 19 -4.66 6.64 -17.08
N HIS A 20 -3.33 6.54 -17.20
CA HIS A 20 -2.58 5.48 -16.52
C HIS A 20 -2.66 5.58 -14.99
N GLU A 21 -2.61 6.79 -14.42
CA GLU A 21 -2.79 6.97 -12.97
C GLU A 21 -4.20 6.53 -12.53
N PHE A 22 -5.24 6.87 -13.30
CA PHE A 22 -6.62 6.48 -13.00
C PHE A 22 -6.82 4.96 -13.04
N ALA A 23 -6.30 4.31 -14.09
CA ALA A 23 -6.33 2.85 -14.21
C ALA A 23 -5.49 2.17 -13.12
N GLY A 24 -4.39 2.78 -12.69
CA GLY A 24 -3.58 2.34 -11.56
C GLY A 24 -4.36 2.39 -10.25
N GLU A 25 -5.05 3.50 -9.97
CA GLU A 25 -5.84 3.65 -8.74
C GLU A 25 -7.03 2.69 -8.69
N THR A 26 -7.72 2.48 -9.81
CA THR A 26 -8.84 1.53 -9.90
C THR A 26 -8.40 0.11 -9.55
N ARG A 27 -7.27 -0.35 -10.13
CA ARG A 27 -6.69 -1.67 -9.83
C ARG A 27 -6.24 -1.77 -8.39
N ALA A 28 -5.59 -0.73 -7.85
CA ALA A 28 -5.16 -0.71 -6.46
C ALA A 28 -6.35 -0.77 -5.50
N ASN A 29 -7.43 -0.05 -5.78
CA ASN A 29 -8.64 -0.08 -4.96
C ASN A 29 -9.34 -1.43 -5.01
N LEU A 30 -9.37 -2.08 -6.18
CA LEU A 30 -9.91 -3.43 -6.32
C LEU A 30 -9.11 -4.45 -5.48
N LEU A 31 -7.78 -4.44 -5.59
CA LEU A 31 -6.93 -5.33 -4.78
C LEU A 31 -7.03 -5.01 -3.29
N ARG A 32 -7.22 -3.74 -2.91
CA ARG A 32 -7.49 -3.36 -1.51
C ARG A 32 -8.76 -4.03 -1.00
N VAL A 33 -9.87 -3.95 -1.74
CA VAL A 33 -11.14 -4.59 -1.35
C VAL A 33 -10.97 -6.12 -1.24
N MET A 34 -10.28 -6.74 -2.19
CA MET A 34 -9.97 -8.18 -2.13
C MET A 34 -9.14 -8.53 -0.90
N ALA A 35 -8.11 -7.75 -0.58
CA ALA A 35 -7.28 -7.97 0.60
C ALA A 35 -8.10 -7.85 1.89
N ILE A 36 -8.92 -6.80 2.03
CA ILE A 36 -9.84 -6.63 3.17
C ILE A 36 -10.75 -7.85 3.31
N ALA A 37 -11.37 -8.30 2.21
CA ALA A 37 -12.25 -9.45 2.21
C ALA A 37 -11.54 -10.73 2.66
N VAL A 38 -10.34 -11.00 2.15
CA VAL A 38 -9.54 -12.18 2.51
C VAL A 38 -9.12 -12.13 3.98
N PHE A 39 -8.53 -11.02 4.44
CA PHE A 39 -8.08 -10.89 5.83
C PHE A 39 -9.25 -10.96 6.81
N TYR A 40 -10.37 -10.32 6.49
CA TYR A 40 -11.55 -10.37 7.35
C TYR A 40 -12.17 -11.77 7.37
N SER A 41 -12.20 -12.49 6.25
CA SER A 41 -12.69 -13.86 6.19
C SER A 41 -11.83 -14.81 7.04
N ILE A 42 -10.50 -14.66 6.99
CA ILE A 42 -9.57 -15.42 7.85
C ILE A 42 -9.84 -15.11 9.32
N GLN A 43 -10.02 -13.83 9.67
CA GLN A 43 -10.35 -13.42 11.03
C GLN A 43 -11.68 -14.01 11.51
N LEU A 44 -12.70 -14.03 10.65
CA LEU A 44 -14.01 -14.61 10.94
C LEU A 44 -13.91 -16.12 11.15
N TRP A 45 -13.12 -16.80 10.32
CA TRP A 45 -12.84 -18.23 10.45
C TRP A 45 -12.15 -18.55 11.77
N ILE A 46 -11.11 -17.80 12.14
CA ILE A 46 -10.40 -17.99 13.42
C ILE A 46 -11.35 -17.75 14.60
N TYR A 47 -12.15 -16.67 14.54
CA TYR A 47 -13.07 -16.30 15.60
C TYR A 47 -14.16 -17.36 15.84
N HIS A 48 -14.76 -17.91 14.78
CA HIS A 48 -15.82 -18.91 14.92
C HIS A 48 -15.34 -20.36 15.06
N GLY A 49 -14.16 -20.68 14.52
CA GLY A 49 -13.69 -22.06 14.40
C GLY A 49 -12.61 -22.47 15.39
N GLN A 50 -11.79 -21.53 15.88
CA GLN A 50 -10.59 -21.86 16.68
C GLN A 50 -10.47 -21.11 17.99
N ALA A 51 -11.07 -19.92 18.10
CA ALA A 51 -10.87 -19.09 19.27
C ALA A 51 -11.77 -19.54 20.44
N GLU A 52 -11.16 -19.76 21.60
CA GLU A 52 -11.95 -19.93 22.83
C GLU A 52 -12.71 -18.63 23.15
N PRO A 53 -13.99 -18.72 23.56
CA PRO A 53 -14.76 -17.55 23.92
C PRO A 53 -14.15 -16.87 25.15
N SER A 54 -13.49 -15.74 24.92
CA SER A 54 -12.96 -14.87 25.97
C SER A 54 -13.32 -13.42 25.68
N ASP A 55 -13.39 -12.59 26.72
CA ASP A 55 -13.65 -11.15 26.56
C ASP A 55 -12.61 -10.48 25.66
N ALA A 56 -11.35 -10.94 25.74
CA ALA A 56 -10.26 -10.46 24.89
C ALA A 56 -10.49 -10.83 23.41
N THR A 57 -10.94 -12.06 23.14
CA THR A 57 -11.27 -12.53 21.78
C THR A 57 -12.40 -11.69 21.18
N VAL A 58 -13.46 -11.42 21.96
CA VAL A 58 -14.62 -10.63 21.52
C VAL A 58 -14.22 -9.16 21.29
N ALA A 59 -13.43 -8.57 22.19
CA ALA A 59 -12.93 -7.21 22.05
C ALA A 59 -12.06 -7.06 20.79
N PHE A 60 -11.15 -8.01 20.54
CA PHE A 60 -10.33 -8.04 19.34
C PHE A 60 -11.19 -8.17 18.07
N HIS A 61 -12.17 -9.08 18.04
CA HIS A 61 -13.08 -9.23 16.90
C HIS A 61 -13.86 -7.94 16.59
N ARG A 62 -14.38 -7.26 17.62
CA ARG A 62 -15.08 -5.97 17.46
C ARG A 62 -14.15 -4.91 16.88
N ALA A 63 -12.93 -4.81 17.39
CA ALA A 63 -11.96 -3.85 16.89
C ALA A 63 -11.52 -4.16 15.45
N ALA A 64 -11.27 -5.44 15.14
CA ALA A 64 -10.96 -5.89 13.79
C ALA A 64 -12.09 -5.57 12.80
N THR A 65 -13.34 -5.77 13.21
CA THR A 65 -14.53 -5.41 12.42
C THR A 65 -14.64 -3.90 12.22
N ALA A 66 -14.40 -3.10 13.27
CA ALA A 66 -14.40 -1.64 13.15
C ALA A 66 -13.32 -1.14 12.18
N VAL A 67 -12.12 -1.71 12.24
CA VAL A 67 -11.04 -1.40 11.29
C VAL A 67 -11.44 -1.81 9.87
N ALA A 68 -11.99 -3.01 9.67
CA ALA A 68 -12.44 -3.47 8.35
C ALA A 68 -13.53 -2.57 7.74
N VAL A 69 -14.48 -2.10 8.57
CA VAL A 69 -15.51 -1.14 8.15
C VAL A 69 -14.87 0.19 7.77
N CYS A 70 -13.96 0.72 8.58
CA CYS A 70 -13.25 1.97 8.28
C CYS A 70 -12.43 1.85 6.99
N TRP A 71 -11.76 0.71 6.79
CA TRP A 71 -10.96 0.44 5.60
C TRP A 71 -11.83 0.33 4.35
N THR A 72 -13.00 -0.30 4.46
CA THR A 72 -14.01 -0.37 3.40
C THR A 72 -14.57 1.02 3.07
N ALA A 73 -14.81 1.86 4.07
CA ALA A 73 -15.23 3.24 3.87
C ALA A 73 -14.18 4.06 3.11
N VAL A 74 -12.88 3.89 3.40
CA VAL A 74 -11.79 4.50 2.62
C VAL A 74 -11.79 3.99 1.18
N ALA A 75 -11.97 2.68 0.97
CA ALA A 75 -12.04 2.10 -0.37
C ALA A 75 -13.25 2.61 -1.17
N LEU A 76 -14.40 2.78 -0.50
CA LEU A 76 -15.60 3.35 -1.09
C LEU A 76 -15.42 4.83 -1.42
N ALA A 77 -14.85 5.62 -0.51
CA ALA A 77 -14.56 7.03 -0.76
C ALA A 77 -13.62 7.20 -1.97
N ASN A 78 -12.59 6.36 -2.09
CA ASN A 78 -11.73 6.32 -3.27
C ASN A 78 -12.52 5.97 -4.54
N LEU A 79 -13.40 4.97 -4.49
CA LEU A 79 -14.23 4.59 -5.63
C LEU A 79 -15.16 5.73 -6.06
N LEU A 80 -15.80 6.41 -5.11
CA LEU A 80 -16.68 7.55 -5.37
C LEU A 80 -15.91 8.73 -5.99
N CYS A 81 -14.72 9.05 -5.47
CA CYS A 81 -13.83 10.06 -6.08
C CYS A 81 -13.47 9.70 -7.53
N LEU A 82 -13.17 8.42 -7.81
CA LEU A 82 -12.88 7.95 -9.17
C LEU A 82 -14.11 8.04 -10.08
N GLN A 83 -15.30 7.65 -9.60
CA GLN A 83 -16.54 7.75 -10.36
C GLN A 83 -16.92 9.20 -10.68
N GLN A 84 -16.68 10.13 -9.76
CA GLN A 84 -16.88 11.56 -9.95
C GLN A 84 -15.80 12.22 -10.81
N ARG A 85 -14.78 11.46 -11.26
CA ARG A 85 -13.60 11.96 -12.00
C ARG A 85 -12.80 13.02 -11.21
N ILE A 86 -12.98 13.09 -9.90
CA ILE A 86 -12.25 13.97 -8.99
C ILE A 86 -11.00 13.22 -8.53
N PHE A 87 -9.89 13.40 -9.25
CA PHE A 87 -8.65 12.67 -8.96
C PHE A 87 -7.50 13.62 -8.58
N PRO A 88 -7.51 14.18 -7.35
CA PRO A 88 -6.43 15.04 -6.91
C PRO A 88 -5.13 14.24 -6.74
N ARG A 89 -3.99 14.86 -7.08
CA ARG A 89 -2.66 14.22 -7.05
C ARG A 89 -2.28 13.65 -5.68
N TRP A 90 -2.87 14.18 -4.60
CA TRP A 90 -2.60 13.77 -3.23
C TRP A 90 -3.43 12.56 -2.76
N LEU A 91 -4.51 12.19 -3.47
CA LEU A 91 -5.43 11.11 -3.06
C LEU A 91 -4.71 9.77 -2.88
N LYS A 92 -3.78 9.45 -3.79
CA LYS A 92 -2.97 8.23 -3.73
C LYS A 92 -2.10 8.15 -2.47
N TYR A 93 -1.59 9.28 -2.00
CA TYR A 93 -0.79 9.36 -0.78
C TYR A 93 -1.67 9.20 0.44
N VAL A 94 -2.78 9.95 0.51
CA VAL A 94 -3.72 9.88 1.63
C VAL A 94 -4.28 8.48 1.80
N SER A 95 -4.72 7.83 0.72
CA SER A 95 -5.27 6.49 0.82
C SER A 95 -4.23 5.43 1.19
N THR A 96 -2.98 5.57 0.72
CA THR A 96 -1.88 4.68 1.12
C THR A 96 -1.49 4.88 2.59
N LEU A 97 -1.46 6.13 3.07
CA LEU A 97 -1.21 6.42 4.48
C LEU A 97 -2.34 5.90 5.38
N ALA A 98 -3.59 6.04 4.94
CA ALA A 98 -4.74 5.46 5.63
C ALA A 98 -4.61 3.93 5.72
N ASP A 99 -4.21 3.25 4.64
CA ASP A 99 -3.95 1.81 4.66
C ASP A 99 -2.91 1.43 5.72
N VAL A 100 -1.79 2.16 5.77
CA VAL A 100 -0.72 1.93 6.75
C VAL A 100 -1.22 2.17 8.18
N VAL A 101 -1.94 3.26 8.43
CA VAL A 101 -2.46 3.60 9.77
C VAL A 101 -3.46 2.56 10.25
N LEU A 102 -4.41 2.17 9.40
CA LEU A 102 -5.40 1.15 9.73
C LEU A 102 -4.75 -0.20 10.00
N LEU A 103 -3.78 -0.61 9.17
CA LEU A 103 -3.03 -1.83 9.39
C LEU A 103 -2.21 -1.78 10.69
N THR A 104 -1.54 -0.65 10.95
CA THR A 104 -0.74 -0.45 12.18
C THR A 104 -1.64 -0.53 13.40
N MET A 105 -2.80 0.10 13.37
CA MET A 105 -3.78 0.05 14.46
C MET A 105 -4.28 -1.38 14.70
N LEU A 106 -4.60 -2.11 13.63
CA LEU A 106 -5.04 -3.51 13.74
C LEU A 106 -3.94 -4.41 14.29
N ALA A 107 -2.71 -4.26 13.81
CA ALA A 107 -1.56 -5.01 14.30
C ALA A 107 -1.27 -4.70 15.77
N ALA A 108 -1.36 -3.43 16.20
CA ALA A 108 -1.19 -3.03 17.59
C ALA A 108 -2.18 -3.74 18.53
N LEU A 109 -3.42 -3.95 18.07
CA LEU A 109 -4.47 -4.66 18.81
C LEU A 109 -4.31 -6.18 18.76
N GLY A 110 -3.75 -6.72 17.68
CA GLY A 110 -3.66 -8.16 17.39
C GLY A 110 -2.34 -8.82 17.75
N GLY A 111 -1.62 -8.32 18.75
CA GLY A 111 -0.33 -8.87 19.20
C GLY A 111 0.90 -8.05 18.81
N GLY A 112 0.72 -6.81 18.34
CA GLY A 112 1.79 -5.86 18.10
C GLY A 112 2.76 -6.28 17.01
N ALA A 113 4.05 -6.16 17.30
CA ALA A 113 5.13 -6.48 16.38
C ALA A 113 5.28 -8.00 16.08
N HIS A 114 4.60 -8.87 16.84
CA HIS A 114 4.55 -10.31 16.58
C HIS A 114 3.36 -10.74 15.73
N SER A 115 2.41 -9.83 15.49
CA SER A 115 1.20 -10.17 14.76
C SER A 115 1.54 -10.61 13.33
N PRO A 116 0.98 -11.71 12.80
CA PRO A 116 1.18 -12.09 11.41
C PRO A 116 0.75 -10.98 10.42
N LEU A 117 -0.08 -10.03 10.88
CA LEU A 117 -0.51 -8.84 10.16
C LEU A 117 0.64 -7.94 9.70
N ILE A 118 1.81 -7.97 10.34
CA ILE A 118 2.98 -7.20 9.89
C ILE A 118 3.38 -7.54 8.45
N HIS A 119 3.09 -8.75 7.96
CA HIS A 119 3.37 -9.13 6.59
C HIS A 119 2.47 -8.40 5.57
N ALA A 120 1.34 -7.85 6.00
CA ALA A 120 0.49 -7.06 5.12
C ALA A 120 1.12 -5.72 4.73
N TYR A 121 2.18 -5.25 5.43
CA TYR A 121 2.95 -4.08 4.98
C TYR A 121 3.58 -4.31 3.60
N PHE A 122 4.03 -5.54 3.29
CA PHE A 122 4.55 -5.87 1.97
C PHE A 122 3.48 -5.69 0.89
N LEU A 123 2.24 -6.09 1.18
CA LEU A 123 1.12 -5.91 0.25
C LEU A 123 0.87 -4.42 -0.02
N ILE A 124 0.95 -3.55 1.00
CA ILE A 124 0.79 -2.11 0.82
C ILE A 124 1.89 -1.55 -0.10
N ILE A 125 3.15 -1.96 0.09
CA ILE A 125 4.27 -1.53 -0.77
C ILE A 125 4.03 -2.00 -2.22
N VAL A 126 3.63 -3.25 -2.42
CA VAL A 126 3.30 -3.80 -3.75
C VAL A 126 2.14 -3.04 -4.40
N LEU A 127 1.08 -2.74 -3.64
CA LEU A 127 -0.07 -1.93 -4.10
C LEU A 127 0.36 -0.52 -4.53
N ALA A 128 1.29 0.10 -3.81
CA ALA A 128 1.88 1.37 -4.21
C ALA A 128 2.66 1.27 -5.53
N GLY A 129 3.35 0.16 -5.77
CA GLY A 129 4.04 -0.12 -7.03
C GLY A 129 3.10 -0.24 -8.23
N MET A 130 1.92 -0.86 -8.05
CA MET A 130 0.93 -0.98 -9.13
C MET A 130 0.41 0.36 -9.66
N ARG A 131 0.53 1.42 -8.87
CA ARG A 131 0.20 2.79 -9.29
C ARG A 131 1.30 3.44 -10.13
N PHE A 132 2.35 2.69 -10.48
CA PHE A 132 3.51 3.09 -11.29
C PHE A 132 4.16 4.42 -10.85
N SER A 133 4.07 4.76 -9.56
CA SER A 133 4.58 6.01 -9.01
C SER A 133 5.76 5.77 -8.09
N LEU A 134 6.97 6.07 -8.55
CA LEU A 134 8.20 5.87 -7.78
C LEU A 134 8.16 6.63 -6.44
N ARG A 135 7.68 7.87 -6.45
CA ARG A 135 7.54 8.69 -5.22
C ARG A 135 6.58 8.06 -4.22
N LEU A 136 5.52 7.42 -4.70
CA LEU A 136 4.54 6.75 -3.84
C LEU A 136 5.13 5.50 -3.20
N ILE A 137 5.96 4.73 -3.91
CA ILE A 137 6.63 3.55 -3.36
C ILE A 137 7.56 3.94 -2.21
N TRP A 138 8.36 4.99 -2.40
CA TRP A 138 9.22 5.51 -1.33
C TRP A 138 8.42 6.00 -0.13
N CYS A 139 7.33 6.73 -0.38
CA CYS A 139 6.43 7.17 0.68
C CYS A 139 5.78 5.99 1.42
N ALA A 140 5.29 4.99 0.70
CA ALA A 140 4.69 3.78 1.27
C ALA A 140 5.71 2.97 2.07
N THR A 141 6.93 2.82 1.55
CA THR A 141 8.02 2.10 2.23
C THR A 141 8.40 2.81 3.52
N ALA A 142 8.61 4.13 3.47
CA ALA A 142 8.89 4.92 4.66
C ALA A 142 7.75 4.85 5.68
N ALA A 143 6.50 4.96 5.23
CA ALA A 143 5.33 4.84 6.09
C ALA A 143 5.22 3.45 6.74
N CYS A 144 5.49 2.37 6.02
CA CYS A 144 5.49 1.01 6.56
C CYS A 144 6.62 0.80 7.58
N LEU A 145 7.82 1.33 7.30
CA LEU A 145 8.94 1.30 8.26
C LEU A 145 8.58 2.05 9.54
N VAL A 146 8.02 3.25 9.42
CA VAL A 146 7.56 4.05 10.57
C VAL A 146 6.44 3.34 11.32
N GLY A 147 5.44 2.79 10.63
CA GLY A 147 4.35 2.03 11.24
C GLY A 147 4.86 0.83 12.04
N TYR A 148 5.83 0.09 11.48
CA TYR A 148 6.48 -1.01 12.20
C TYR A 148 7.30 -0.54 13.40
N LEU A 149 8.05 0.56 13.28
CA LEU A 149 8.78 1.16 14.41
C LEU A 149 7.82 1.63 15.52
N ILE A 150 6.66 2.18 15.17
CA ILE A 150 5.60 2.53 16.14
C ILE A 150 5.14 1.28 16.89
N LEU A 151 4.92 0.15 16.20
CA LEU A 151 4.56 -1.11 16.87
C LEU A 151 5.62 -1.58 17.87
N ILE A 152 6.89 -1.45 17.51
CA ILE A 152 8.01 -1.75 18.42
C ILE A 152 7.99 -0.80 19.62
N ALA A 153 7.87 0.50 19.38
CA ALA A 153 7.89 1.53 20.42
C ALA A 153 6.74 1.38 21.42
N LEU A 154 5.54 1.01 20.94
CA LEU A 154 4.38 0.74 21.80
C LEU A 154 4.58 -0.47 22.73
N HIS A 155 5.49 -1.39 22.37
CA HIS A 155 5.83 -2.58 23.17
C HIS A 155 7.14 -2.41 23.95
N ASP A 156 7.81 -1.26 23.85
CA ASP A 156 9.05 -1.02 24.59
C ASP A 156 8.73 -0.62 26.03
N PRO A 157 9.15 -1.42 27.04
CA PRO A 157 8.89 -1.12 28.44
C PRO A 157 9.54 0.19 28.92
N TYR A 158 10.54 0.72 28.21
CA TYR A 158 11.14 2.01 28.52
C TYR A 158 10.18 3.18 28.29
N TRP A 159 9.38 3.11 27.23
CA TRP A 159 8.46 4.18 26.84
C TRP A 159 7.08 4.01 27.46
N PHE A 160 6.61 2.77 27.65
CA PHE A 160 5.28 2.48 28.23
C PHE A 160 5.36 1.42 29.34
N PRO A 161 5.89 1.76 30.53
CA PRO A 161 6.09 0.82 31.64
C PRO A 161 4.80 0.18 32.21
N ARG A 162 3.61 0.66 31.81
CA ARG A 162 2.31 0.11 32.23
C ARG A 162 1.76 -0.98 31.31
N VAL A 163 2.28 -1.14 30.09
CA VAL A 163 1.83 -2.15 29.13
C VAL A 163 2.76 -3.36 29.25
N LYS A 164 2.51 -4.23 30.24
CA LYS A 164 3.22 -5.51 30.39
C LYS A 164 2.72 -6.54 29.37
N LEU A 165 2.93 -6.31 28.08
CA LEU A 165 2.90 -7.40 27.09
C LEU A 165 4.32 -7.97 27.02
N ALA A 166 4.54 -9.07 27.74
CA ALA A 166 5.82 -9.74 27.93
C ALA A 166 6.33 -10.50 26.69
N ILE A 167 6.26 -9.88 25.50
CA ILE A 167 6.76 -10.49 24.26
C ILE A 167 7.81 -9.56 23.66
N THR A 168 9.04 -9.70 24.15
CA THR A 168 10.21 -9.01 23.61
C THR A 168 10.55 -9.62 22.26
N VAL A 169 10.24 -8.91 21.16
CA VAL A 169 10.65 -9.33 19.82
C VAL A 169 12.16 -9.51 19.82
N ARG A 170 12.66 -10.66 19.37
CA ARG A 170 14.12 -10.86 19.33
C ARG A 170 14.74 -9.84 18.38
N PRO A 171 15.85 -9.16 18.76
CA PRO A 171 16.42 -8.06 17.98
C PRO A 171 16.73 -8.47 16.53
N GLU A 172 17.12 -9.72 16.29
CA GLU A 172 17.34 -10.27 14.96
C GLU A 172 16.10 -10.24 14.07
N GLN A 173 14.91 -10.58 14.59
CA GLN A 173 13.66 -10.57 13.83
C GLN A 173 13.24 -9.15 13.44
N ARG A 174 13.50 -8.16 14.31
CA ARG A 174 13.22 -6.75 14.03
C ARG A 174 14.05 -6.23 12.87
N LEU A 175 15.35 -6.52 12.88
CA LEU A 175 16.27 -6.10 11.84
C LEU A 175 15.94 -6.77 10.50
N VAL A 176 15.62 -8.06 10.50
CA VAL A 176 15.22 -8.79 9.29
C VAL A 176 13.93 -8.22 8.69
N MET A 177 12.93 -7.89 9.52
CA MET A 177 11.69 -7.27 9.04
C MET A 177 11.93 -5.88 8.44
N LEU A 178 12.67 -5.01 9.13
CA LEU A 178 13.00 -3.68 8.63
C LEU A 178 13.80 -3.75 7.31
N ALA A 179 14.80 -4.63 7.26
CA ALA A 179 15.62 -4.85 6.07
C ALA A 179 14.77 -5.37 4.90
N SER A 180 13.90 -6.35 5.14
CA SER A 180 13.03 -6.90 4.10
C SER A 180 12.02 -5.88 3.57
N LEU A 181 11.41 -5.05 4.41
CA LEU A 181 10.54 -3.95 3.97
C LEU A 181 11.30 -2.94 3.10
N ALA A 182 12.50 -2.52 3.56
CA ALA A 182 13.34 -1.59 2.81
C ALA A 182 13.77 -2.17 1.46
N LEU A 183 14.27 -3.41 1.44
CA LEU A 183 14.68 -4.12 0.23
C LEU A 183 13.51 -4.30 -0.74
N THR A 184 12.31 -4.62 -0.25
CA THR A 184 11.11 -4.74 -1.09
C THR A 184 10.80 -3.41 -1.79
N GLY A 185 10.84 -2.29 -1.06
CA GLY A 185 10.64 -0.96 -1.64
C GLY A 185 11.69 -0.62 -2.72
N ILE A 186 12.96 -0.95 -2.46
CA ILE A 186 14.07 -0.75 -3.41
C ILE A 186 13.87 -1.61 -4.66
N MET A 187 13.64 -2.91 -4.51
CA MET A 187 13.45 -3.85 -5.63
C MET A 187 12.27 -3.44 -6.51
N LEU A 188 11.14 -3.10 -5.90
CA LEU A 188 9.96 -2.66 -6.64
C LEU A 188 10.22 -1.32 -7.37
N GLY A 189 10.98 -0.42 -6.73
CA GLY A 189 11.45 0.81 -7.36
C GLY A 189 12.33 0.54 -8.59
N GLN A 190 13.24 -0.43 -8.53
CA GLN A 190 14.09 -0.82 -9.66
C GLN A 190 13.29 -1.47 -10.79
N ILE A 191 12.38 -2.38 -10.46
CA ILE A 191 11.49 -3.02 -11.44
C ILE A 191 10.73 -1.96 -12.24
N ILE A 192 10.18 -0.95 -11.57
CA ILE A 192 9.42 0.11 -12.26
C ILE A 192 10.32 1.01 -13.11
N ARG A 193 11.55 1.29 -12.68
CA ARG A 193 12.53 2.01 -13.52
C ARG A 193 12.87 1.20 -14.76
N GLN A 194 13.14 -0.09 -14.62
CA GLN A 194 13.44 -0.99 -15.72
C GLN A 194 12.29 -1.08 -16.72
N VAL A 195 11.05 -1.25 -16.24
CA VAL A 195 9.86 -1.30 -17.10
C VAL A 195 9.68 0.01 -17.87
N ARG A 196 9.94 1.17 -17.25
CA ARG A 196 9.88 2.46 -17.94
C ARG A 196 10.93 2.56 -19.05
N THR A 197 12.16 2.13 -18.79
CA THR A 197 13.22 2.09 -19.81
C THR A 197 12.86 1.16 -20.97
N MET A 198 12.29 -0.02 -20.69
CA MET A 198 11.84 -0.94 -21.74
C MET A 198 10.73 -0.32 -22.61
N ALA A 199 9.78 0.36 -21.99
CA ALA A 199 8.70 1.03 -22.70
C ALA A 199 9.20 2.17 -23.60
N SER A 200 10.14 2.99 -23.13
CA SER A 200 10.73 4.06 -23.94
C SER A 200 11.54 3.50 -25.11
N SER A 201 12.39 2.49 -24.87
CA SER A 201 13.17 1.85 -25.94
C SER A 201 12.30 1.14 -26.98
N TYR A 202 11.11 0.66 -26.60
CA TYR A 202 10.16 0.07 -27.55
C TYR A 202 9.51 1.14 -28.44
N ALA A 203 9.09 2.27 -27.86
CA ALA A 203 8.54 3.40 -28.60
C ALA A 203 9.55 3.94 -29.65
N GLU A 204 10.81 4.15 -29.25
CA GLU A 204 11.87 4.61 -30.16
C GLU A 204 12.07 3.67 -31.36
N ARG A 205 11.96 2.35 -31.15
CA ARG A 205 12.11 1.35 -32.24
C ARG A 205 10.93 1.35 -33.20
N LEU A 206 9.72 1.63 -32.70
CA LEU A 206 8.52 1.69 -33.52
C LEU A 206 8.60 2.89 -34.47
N GLU A 207 8.97 4.07 -33.94
CA GLU A 207 9.17 5.29 -34.74
C GLU A 207 10.24 5.09 -35.82
N ALA A 208 11.39 4.49 -35.48
CA ALA A 208 12.44 4.19 -36.45
C ALA A 208 12.03 3.19 -37.56
N THR A 209 11.01 2.36 -37.30
CA THR A 209 10.47 1.42 -38.30
C THR A 209 9.48 2.13 -39.22
N GLU A 210 8.64 3.01 -38.67
CA GLU A 210 7.71 3.83 -39.46
C GLU A 210 8.46 4.74 -40.44
N GLU A 211 9.52 5.42 -39.99
CA GLU A 211 10.36 6.29 -40.84
C GLU A 211 11.07 5.54 -41.98
N ARG A 212 11.36 4.25 -41.82
CA ARG A 212 11.96 3.43 -42.90
C ARG A 212 10.94 2.96 -43.92
N SER A 213 9.65 3.00 -43.58
CA SER A 213 8.56 2.55 -44.44
C SER A 213 7.90 3.68 -45.24
N SER A 214 8.21 4.94 -44.90
CA SER A 214 7.78 6.17 -45.58
C SER A 214 8.83 6.68 -46.55
#